data_AF-A0A9P4MRP0-F1
#
_entry.id   AF-A0A9P4MRP0-F1
#
_cell.length_a   1.000
_cell.length_b   1.000
_cell.length_c   1.000
_cell.angle_alpha   90.00
_cell.angle_beta   90.00
_cell.angle_gamma   90.00
#
_symmetry.space_group_name_H-M   'P 1'
#
loop_
_entity.id
_entity.type
_entity.pdbx_description
1 polymer ?
#
loop_
_entity_poly.entity_id
_entity_poly.type
_entity_poly.pdbx_seq_one_letter_code
_entity_poly.pdbx_strand_id
1 'polypeptide(L)'
;LILKSSNFFAIATNGRWKESEDSCVYLAESTPEIFNLYLNYLYTHILHLDLCVPSTSSNTTVVDECEALVKGFRLGDFVQDTSFTDMVTDSLL
;
A
#
# COMPACT_ATOMS: atom_id res chain seq x y z
N LEU A 1 -3.91 13.43 -4.06
CA LEU A 1 -2.59 12.75 -4.14
C LEU A 1 -2.74 11.37 -4.74
N ILE A 2 -3.62 10.52 -4.20
CA ILE A 2 -3.79 9.14 -4.66
C ILE A 2 -4.19 8.99 -6.14
N LEU A 3 -5.03 9.89 -6.65
CA LEU A 3 -5.42 9.95 -8.07
C LEU A 3 -4.29 10.38 -9.01
N LYS A 4 -3.25 11.03 -8.49
CA LYS A 4 -2.09 11.49 -9.27
C LYS A 4 -0.97 10.47 -9.27
N SER A 5 -0.84 9.71 -8.19
CA SER A 5 0.19 8.67 -8.03
C SER A 5 -0.22 7.35 -8.65
N SER A 6 -1.52 7.01 -8.60
CA SER A 6 -2.04 5.74 -9.07
C SER A 6 -3.03 5.92 -10.22
N ASN A 7 -2.69 5.34 -11.37
CA ASN A 7 -3.57 5.31 -12.52
C ASN A 7 -4.81 4.43 -12.28
N PHE A 8 -4.68 3.39 -11.44
CA PHE A 8 -5.80 2.57 -11.00
C PHE A 8 -6.88 3.41 -10.32
N PHE A 9 -6.51 4.21 -9.31
CA PHE A 9 -7.50 5.07 -8.62
C PHE A 9 -8.03 6.18 -9.53
N ALA A 10 -7.21 6.71 -10.44
CA ALA A 10 -7.66 7.68 -11.44
C ALA A 10 -8.77 7.10 -12.33
N ILE A 11 -8.61 5.86 -12.81
CA ILE A 11 -9.61 5.18 -13.64
C ILE A 11 -10.82 4.76 -12.81
N ALA A 12 -10.58 4.17 -11.63
CA ALA A 12 -11.64 3.71 -10.74
C ALA A 12 -12.56 4.88 -10.35
N THR A 13 -12.01 6.04 -9.99
CA THR A 13 -12.80 7.22 -9.59
C THR A 13 -13.44 7.99 -10.75
N ASN A 14 -12.98 7.80 -11.98
CA ASN A 14 -13.52 8.48 -13.17
C ASN A 14 -14.55 7.62 -13.94
N GLY A 15 -14.89 6.43 -13.43
CA GLY A 15 -15.98 5.60 -13.94
C GLY A 15 -17.37 6.19 -13.64
N ARG A 16 -18.43 5.68 -14.27
CA ARG A 16 -19.82 6.01 -13.90
C ARG A 16 -20.15 5.37 -12.56
N TRP A 17 -19.77 6.03 -11.46
CA TRP A 17 -20.27 5.69 -10.14
C TRP A 17 -21.77 5.90 -10.15
N LYS A 18 -22.51 4.82 -9.90
CA LYS A 18 -23.95 4.90 -9.77
C LYS A 18 -24.20 5.68 -8.48
N GLU A 19 -24.91 6.79 -8.58
CA GLU A 19 -25.10 7.84 -7.54
C GLU A 19 -25.72 7.34 -6.20
N SER A 20 -25.92 6.03 -6.05
CA SER A 20 -26.54 5.35 -4.92
C SER A 20 -25.86 4.02 -4.54
N GLU A 21 -24.77 3.63 -5.21
CA GLU A 21 -23.88 2.55 -4.74
C GLU A 21 -22.69 3.21 -4.04
N ASP A 22 -22.34 2.71 -2.85
CA ASP A 22 -21.23 3.26 -2.05
C ASP A 22 -20.00 3.43 -2.93
N SER A 23 -19.41 4.65 -2.91
CA SER A 23 -18.22 5.00 -3.68
C SER A 23 -16.94 4.33 -3.13
N CYS A 24 -17.00 3.02 -2.94
CA CYS A 24 -15.97 2.18 -2.36
C CYS A 24 -15.20 1.46 -3.46
N VAL A 25 -13.87 1.61 -3.44
CA VAL A 25 -12.96 0.79 -4.23
C VAL A 25 -12.56 -0.41 -3.38
N TYR A 26 -12.97 -1.61 -3.79
CA TYR A 26 -12.60 -2.83 -3.07
C TYR A 26 -11.19 -3.27 -3.46
N LEU A 27 -10.30 -3.33 -2.48
CA LEU A 27 -8.93 -3.81 -2.64
C LEU A 27 -8.87 -5.24 -2.09
N ALA A 28 -9.15 -6.22 -2.94
CA ALA A 28 -9.26 -7.63 -2.51
C ALA A 28 -7.93 -8.22 -2.02
N GLU A 29 -6.80 -7.68 -2.48
CA GLU A 29 -5.47 -8.23 -2.19
C GLU A 29 -4.71 -7.50 -1.08
N SER A 30 -5.28 -6.44 -0.49
CA SER A 30 -4.60 -5.66 0.54
C SER A 30 -5.28 -5.71 1.89
N THR A 31 -4.47 -5.71 2.95
CA THR A 31 -4.96 -5.51 4.30
C THR A 31 -4.94 -4.02 4.66
N PRO A 32 -5.77 -3.55 5.60
CA PRO A 32 -5.80 -2.15 6.01
C PRO A 32 -4.44 -1.60 6.43
N GLU A 33 -3.59 -2.43 7.05
CA GLU A 33 -2.26 -2.05 7.53
C GLU A 33 -1.32 -1.73 6.36
N ILE A 34 -1.33 -2.56 5.31
CA ILE A 34 -0.50 -2.37 4.11
C ILE A 34 -1.00 -1.17 3.29
N PHE A 35 -2.32 -0.96 3.25
CA PHE A 35 -2.87 0.24 2.63
C PHE A 35 -2.50 1.51 3.41
N ASN A 36 -2.47 1.44 4.75
CA ASN A 36 -2.03 2.55 5.58
C ASN A 36 -0.53 2.86 5.39
N LEU A 37 0.31 1.83 5.20
CA LEU A 37 1.72 1.99 4.81
C LEU A 37 1.84 2.76 3.48
N TYR A 38 1.04 2.37 2.48
CA TYR A 38 1.00 3.07 1.19
C TYR A 38 0.56 4.53 1.33
N LEU A 39 -0.48 4.81 2.13
CA LEU A 39 -0.91 6.18 2.39
C LEU A 39 0.18 7.00 3.10
N ASN A 40 0.84 6.44 4.11
CA ASN A 40 1.92 7.12 4.81
C ASN A 40 3.07 7.45 3.86
N TYR A 41 3.47 6.52 3.00
CA TYR A 41 4.44 6.79 1.94
C TYR A 41 3.94 7.89 1.00
N LEU A 42 2.68 7.85 0.57
CA LEU A 42 2.12 8.83 -0.35
C LEU A 42 2.18 10.26 0.21
N TYR A 43 2.00 10.43 1.52
CA TYR A 43 2.01 11.74 2.18
C TYR A 43 3.41 12.19 2.61
N THR A 44 4.31 11.26 2.94
CA THR A 44 5.62 11.58 3.54
C THR A 44 6.81 11.29 2.62
N HIS A 45 6.59 10.53 1.55
CA HIS A 45 7.61 9.90 0.71
C HIS A 45 8.60 9.00 1.48
N ILE A 46 8.19 8.51 2.65
CA ILE A 46 8.99 7.64 3.53
C ILE A 46 8.17 6.39 3.88
N LEU A 47 8.78 5.21 3.76
CA LEU A 47 8.20 3.95 4.19
C LEU A 47 8.31 3.82 5.72
N HIS A 48 7.17 3.93 6.40
CA HIS A 48 7.08 3.75 7.84
C HIS A 48 6.63 2.33 8.17
N LEU A 49 7.59 1.42 8.35
CA LEU A 49 7.37 0.02 8.72
C LEU A 49 7.10 -0.17 10.24
N ASP A 50 6.40 0.77 10.87
CA ASP A 50 5.93 0.61 12.25
C ASP A 50 4.71 -0.32 12.26
N LEU A 51 4.93 -1.59 11.91
CA LEU A 51 3.94 -2.64 12.13
C LEU A 51 3.81 -2.77 13.64
N CYS A 52 2.67 -2.31 14.17
CA CYS A 52 2.33 -2.41 15.59
C CYS A 52 2.06 -3.88 15.96
N VAL A 53 3.10 -4.70 15.95
CA VAL A 53 3.06 -6.09 16.41
C VAL A 53 3.85 -6.15 17.71
N PRO A 54 3.20 -6.42 18.86
CA PRO A 54 3.91 -6.63 20.11
C PRO A 54 4.52 -8.05 20.09
N SER A 55 5.59 -8.28 19.32
CA SER A 55 6.28 -9.57 19.29
C SER A 55 7.54 -9.54 20.17
N THR A 56 7.37 -10.17 21.33
CA THR A 56 8.43 -10.54 22.27
C THR A 56 9.38 -11.55 21.59
N SER A 57 10.43 -11.09 20.91
CA SER A 57 11.72 -11.78 20.68
C SER A 57 12.42 -11.26 19.42
N SER A 58 13.71 -10.99 19.55
CA SER A 58 14.61 -10.23 18.67
C SER A 58 14.81 -10.75 17.23
N ASN A 59 14.15 -11.84 16.83
CA ASN A 59 14.40 -12.51 15.55
C ASN A 59 13.17 -12.47 14.61
N THR A 60 12.01 -12.08 15.14
CA THR A 60 10.72 -12.11 14.41
C THR A 60 10.48 -10.84 13.59
N THR A 61 11.04 -9.72 14.03
CA THR A 61 10.80 -8.38 13.47
C THR A 61 11.22 -8.24 12.01
N VAL A 62 12.37 -8.81 11.63
CA VAL A 62 12.89 -8.71 10.25
C VAL A 62 12.02 -9.51 9.25
N VAL A 63 11.49 -10.66 9.69
CA VAL A 63 10.63 -11.48 8.83
C VAL A 63 9.27 -10.78 8.63
N ASP A 64 8.74 -10.17 9.70
CA ASP A 64 7.48 -9.41 9.67
C ASP A 64 7.60 -8.16 8.76
N GLU A 65 8.73 -7.45 8.83
CA GLU A 65 9.04 -6.30 7.96
C GLU A 65 9.16 -6.72 6.49
N CYS A 66 9.89 -7.80 6.20
CA CYS A 66 10.00 -8.35 4.85
C CYS A 66 8.63 -8.80 4.31
N GLU A 67 7.78 -9.41 5.14
CA GLU A 67 6.43 -9.81 4.73
C GLU A 67 5.58 -8.58 4.37
N ALA A 68 5.68 -7.50 5.15
CA ALA A 68 4.98 -6.26 4.85
C ALA A 68 5.49 -5.58 3.58
N LEU A 69 6.80 -5.60 3.32
CA LEU A 69 7.37 -5.11 2.06
C LEU A 69 6.86 -5.92 0.86
N VAL A 70 6.82 -7.26 0.96
CA VAL A 70 6.29 -8.13 -0.12
C VAL A 70 4.80 -7.86 -0.39
N LYS A 71 4.00 -7.68 0.67
CA LYS A 71 2.59 -7.28 0.54
C LYS A 71 2.45 -5.87 -0.04
N GLY A 72 3.32 -4.96 0.36
CA GLY A 72 3.42 -3.60 -0.18
C GLY A 72 3.72 -3.62 -1.68
N PHE A 73 4.68 -4.45 -2.12
CA PHE A 73 5.00 -4.62 -3.54
C PHE A 73 3.78 -5.07 -4.35
N ARG A 74 3.05 -6.08 -3.85
CA ARG A 74 1.80 -6.53 -4.49
C ARG A 74 0.76 -5.42 -4.57
N LEU A 75 0.59 -4.64 -3.50
CA LEU A 75 -0.31 -3.50 -3.51
C LEU A 75 0.13 -2.46 -4.55
N GLY A 76 1.42 -2.15 -4.63
CA GLY A 76 1.99 -1.21 -5.59
C GLY A 76 1.75 -1.60 -7.04
N ASP A 77 1.96 -2.88 -7.36
CA ASP A 77 1.64 -3.46 -8.68
C ASP A 77 0.13 -3.39 -8.97
N PHE A 78 -0.71 -3.74 -7.99
CA PHE A 78 -2.16 -3.67 -8.12
C PHE A 78 -2.67 -2.25 -8.38
N VAL A 79 -2.16 -1.25 -7.64
CA VAL A 79 -2.56 0.16 -7.83
C VAL A 79 -1.81 0.84 -8.98
N GLN A 80 -0.87 0.14 -9.63
CA GLN A 80 -0.03 0.65 -10.71
C GLN A 80 0.74 1.92 -10.33
N ASP A 81 1.28 1.97 -9.11
CA ASP A 81 2.12 3.06 -8.63
C ASP A 81 3.59 2.64 -8.68
N THR A 82 4.26 2.95 -9.79
CA THR A 82 5.65 2.54 -10.03
C THR A 82 6.62 3.16 -9.03
N SER A 83 6.37 4.40 -8.59
CA SER A 83 7.25 5.08 -7.62
C SER A 83 7.21 4.40 -6.25
N PHE A 84 6.03 3.94 -5.83
CA PHE A 84 5.92 3.16 -4.60
C PHE A 84 6.56 1.78 -4.74
N THR A 85 6.32 1.07 -5.85
CA THR A 85 6.92 -0.24 -6.11
C THR A 85 8.45 -0.19 -6.12
N ASP A 86 9.03 0.84 -6.75
CA ASP A 86 10.48 1.06 -6.77
C ASP A 86 11.02 1.29 -5.35
N MET A 87 10.38 2.16 -4.55
CA MET A 87 10.80 2.42 -3.18
C MET A 87 10.75 1.16 -2.28
N VAL A 88 9.70 0.35 -2.43
CA VAL A 88 9.56 -0.92 -1.70
C VAL A 88 10.65 -1.91 -2.12
N THR A 89 10.99 -1.96 -3.41
CA THR A 89 12.03 -2.83 -3.95
C THR A 89 13.42 -2.40 -3.49
N ASP A 90 13.69 -1.08 -3.49
CA ASP A 90 14.92 -0.49 -2.97
C ASP A 90 15.08 -0.72 -1.46
N SER A 91 13.98 -0.83 -0.72
CA SER A 91 14.01 -1.15 0.71
C SER A 91 14.20 -2.65 1.00
N LEU A 92 13.96 -3.50 0.02
CA LEU A 92 14.09 -4.96 0.13
C LEU A 92 15.51 -5.45 -0.22
N LEU A 93 16.21 -4.74 -1.13
CA LEU A 93 17.54 -5.06 -1.64
C LEU A 93 18.67 -4.39 -0.83
#